data_AF-A0A355BWR9-F1
#
_entry.id   AF-A0A355BWR9-F1
#
_cell.length_a   1.000
_cell.length_b   1.000
_cell.length_c   1.000
_cell.angle_alpha   90.00
_cell.angle_beta   90.00
_cell.angle_gamma   90.00
#
_symmetry.space_group_name_H-M   'P 1'
#
loop_
_entity.id
_entity.type
_entity.pdbx_description
1 polymer ?
#
loop_
_entity_poly.entity_id
_entity_poly.type
_entity_poly.pdbx_seq_one_letter_code
_entity_poly.pdbx_strand_id
1 'polypeptide(L)'
;MIRASLTLRASAAAISVALMGTAAAAPPDAAADLKIGEAPGVAAASDGVYQAGVFDGLPLSETPADGVEAGLRRLGLDDPTLATMGPQVLDHFAPAGVRHVEFEQRLSGMRVQGGYVRAAFAADGRLAHMIDRLTRFKSTRLRRPLIGETDALAIATDHVFGPTAPRPAIAAQNGFVSTASDNAYFLRAPTVERVVIADKLGQASVGFLVETWRDSDNMLYHTLIDSVGKVRSVEQRTASDSYRVFLIHPGVGGQVIVNGPNTSTCTGGSAPRWLNSLTQNTNNISGCNVRAYRDADANNLPDAGGSSVTSGAFLATATLTQAPTTTANIAVSVQNLFYQNNIAHDRLYTAGFTEAFRNFQVANGGLGGLGNDVVLAETQDGSGTNNANFATPADGSSPRMQMFLWTAPNPDRDSSLDGDVVYHEYGHGLTWRIVGGMSGNVAGALGEGMSDVIAMLFTNNDAIGEYSFNN
;
A
#
# COMPACT_ATOMS: atom_id res chain seq x y z
N MET A 1 35.64 43.64 9.96
CA MET A 1 36.18 43.31 11.31
C MET A 1 34.96 43.13 12.19
N ILE A 2 34.64 41.98 12.80
CA ILE A 2 35.42 40.91 13.41
C ILE A 2 34.78 39.56 13.00
N ARG A 3 35.60 38.57 12.64
CA ARG A 3 35.19 37.17 12.45
C ARG A 3 35.07 36.50 13.82
N ALA A 4 34.01 35.72 14.04
CA ALA A 4 34.00 34.67 15.04
C ALA A 4 33.26 33.45 14.46
N SER A 5 34.01 32.39 14.22
CA SER A 5 33.52 31.05 13.91
C SER A 5 33.01 30.38 15.18
N LEU A 6 31.83 29.77 15.14
CA LEU A 6 31.39 28.84 16.18
C LEU A 6 30.79 27.59 15.51
N THR A 7 31.54 26.50 15.60
CA THR A 7 31.11 25.12 15.34
C THR A 7 30.01 24.72 16.32
N LEU A 8 28.83 24.33 15.84
CA LEU A 8 27.81 23.66 16.66
C LEU A 8 28.03 22.14 16.59
N ARG A 9 28.45 21.55 17.70
CA ARG A 9 28.25 20.12 18.00
C ARG A 9 26.86 19.98 18.62
N ALA A 10 26.00 19.17 18.02
CA ALA A 10 24.75 18.77 18.63
C ALA A 10 25.02 17.98 19.92
N SER A 11 24.44 18.42 21.04
CA SER A 11 24.38 17.66 22.28
C SER A 11 22.92 17.62 22.70
N ALA A 12 22.35 16.42 22.67
CA ALA A 12 21.02 16.14 23.16
C ALA A 12 20.96 16.40 24.67
N ALA A 13 19.98 17.17 25.11
CA ALA A 13 19.59 17.27 26.52
C ALA A 13 18.07 17.09 26.59
N ALA A 14 17.67 15.87 26.96
CA ALA A 14 16.32 15.55 27.38
C ALA A 14 16.05 16.21 28.74
N ILE A 15 14.92 16.91 28.87
CA ILE A 15 14.35 17.29 30.16
C ILE A 15 13.34 16.20 30.52
N SER A 16 13.71 15.31 31.44
CA SER A 16 12.82 14.40 32.12
C SER A 16 12.29 15.06 33.40
N VAL A 17 10.97 15.13 33.56
CA VAL A 17 10.33 15.40 34.86
C VAL A 17 9.98 14.05 35.47
N ALA A 18 10.66 13.70 36.57
CA ALA A 18 10.41 12.51 37.36
C ALA A 18 9.43 12.82 38.52
N LEU A 19 8.46 11.93 38.74
CA LEU A 19 7.74 11.82 40.01
C LEU A 19 8.70 11.29 41.09
N MET A 20 8.66 11.92 42.27
CA MET A 20 9.40 11.51 43.47
C MET A 20 8.78 10.27 44.14
N GLY A 21 9.65 9.37 44.62
CA GLY A 21 9.34 8.24 45.49
C GLY A 21 10.58 7.52 46.02
N THR A 22 11.34 8.22 46.86
CA THR A 22 12.33 7.75 47.89
C THR A 22 13.24 6.52 47.66
N ALA A 23 14.52 6.84 47.43
CA ALA A 23 15.75 6.44 48.16
C ALA A 23 16.12 4.96 48.45
N ALA A 24 17.23 4.50 47.82
CA ALA A 24 18.43 3.94 48.47
C ALA A 24 19.57 3.75 47.42
N ALA A 25 20.83 3.86 47.84
CA ALA A 25 22.00 4.17 46.99
C ALA A 25 22.97 2.99 46.70
N ALA A 26 23.75 3.17 45.61
CA ALA A 26 25.04 2.58 45.17
C ALA A 26 25.05 1.19 44.46
N PRO A 27 26.04 0.85 43.57
CA PRO A 27 27.14 1.61 42.93
C PRO A 27 27.17 1.47 41.36
N PRO A 28 28.17 2.04 40.63
CA PRO A 28 28.19 2.12 39.17
C PRO A 28 28.90 0.94 38.49
N ASP A 29 28.77 0.89 37.16
CA ASP A 29 29.39 -0.01 36.18
C ASP A 29 28.78 -1.41 35.96
N ALA A 30 27.85 -1.45 35.02
CA ALA A 30 27.77 -2.53 34.03
C ALA A 30 27.11 -1.98 32.76
N ALA A 31 27.86 -1.97 31.65
CA ALA A 31 27.29 -1.80 30.32
C ALA A 31 26.30 -2.96 30.08
N ALA A 32 25.01 -2.64 30.00
CA ALA A 32 23.97 -3.59 29.61
C ALA A 32 23.49 -3.25 28.20
N ASP A 33 23.71 -4.20 27.30
CA ASP A 33 23.11 -4.26 25.98
C ASP A 33 21.60 -3.97 26.04
N LEU A 34 21.17 -2.99 25.26
CA LEU A 34 19.75 -2.71 25.05
C LEU A 34 19.17 -3.82 24.16
N LYS A 35 18.79 -4.95 24.76
CA LYS A 35 17.93 -5.93 24.11
C LYS A 35 16.53 -5.31 23.96
N ILE A 36 16.15 -5.03 22.73
CA ILE A 36 14.78 -4.71 22.35
C ILE A 36 13.93 -5.95 22.69
N GLY A 37 13.06 -5.79 23.69
CA GLY A 37 12.17 -6.84 24.15
C GLY A 37 11.11 -7.18 23.09
N GLU A 38 10.87 -8.48 22.94
CA GLU A 38 9.83 -9.05 22.08
C GLU A 38 8.44 -8.51 22.48
N ALA A 39 7.71 -7.99 21.49
CA ALA A 39 6.29 -7.67 21.63
C ALA A 39 5.45 -8.96 21.55
N PRO A 40 4.49 -9.18 22.45
CA PRO A 40 3.63 -10.36 22.42
C PRO A 40 2.55 -10.27 21.32
N GLY A 41 2.69 -11.14 20.31
CA GLY A 41 1.61 -11.93 19.69
C GLY A 41 0.44 -11.21 19.00
N VAL A 42 0.64 -10.82 17.74
CA VAL A 42 -0.44 -10.59 16.77
C VAL A 42 -0.47 -11.76 15.78
N ALA A 43 -1.68 -12.25 15.47
CA ALA A 43 -1.90 -13.39 14.59
C ALA A 43 -1.50 -13.08 13.14
N ALA A 44 -0.42 -13.70 12.68
CA ALA A 44 0.15 -13.58 11.35
C ALA A 44 -0.83 -13.98 10.23
N ALA A 45 -1.00 -13.09 9.26
CA ALA A 45 -1.34 -13.43 7.88
C ALA A 45 -0.50 -12.51 6.98
N SER A 46 0.39 -13.15 6.20
CA SER A 46 1.39 -12.59 5.26
C SER A 46 2.52 -11.72 5.83
N ASP A 47 3.48 -12.35 6.49
CA ASP A 47 4.81 -11.78 6.72
C ASP A 47 5.65 -11.86 5.43
N GLY A 48 5.43 -10.92 4.51
CA GLY A 48 6.47 -10.50 3.59
C GLY A 48 7.22 -9.36 4.25
N VAL A 49 8.36 -9.64 4.89
CA VAL A 49 9.17 -8.58 5.48
C VAL A 49 9.84 -7.84 4.32
N TYR A 50 9.41 -6.62 4.02
CA TYR A 50 10.14 -5.73 3.12
C TYR A 50 11.44 -5.31 3.79
N GLN A 51 12.56 -5.93 3.40
CA GLN A 51 13.86 -5.40 3.76
C GLN A 51 14.50 -4.75 2.55
N ALA A 52 14.64 -3.43 2.62
CA ALA A 52 15.46 -2.64 1.70
C ALA A 52 16.79 -2.34 2.39
N GLY A 53 17.89 -2.60 1.70
CA GLY A 53 19.23 -2.30 2.19
C GLY A 53 20.08 -1.62 1.13
N VAL A 54 20.88 -0.64 1.55
CA VAL A 54 22.03 -0.14 0.77
C VAL A 54 23.23 -0.98 1.18
N PHE A 55 23.79 -1.74 0.23
CA PHE A 55 24.80 -2.77 0.50
C PHE A 55 26.24 -2.27 0.31
N ASP A 56 26.50 -1.04 0.72
CA ASP A 56 27.85 -0.50 0.68
C ASP A 56 28.80 -1.30 1.58
N GLY A 57 29.85 -1.84 0.97
CA GLY A 57 30.90 -2.62 1.64
C GLY A 57 30.73 -4.14 1.54
N LEU A 58 29.70 -4.66 0.85
CA LEU A 58 29.75 -6.07 0.45
C LEU A 58 30.85 -6.28 -0.61
N PRO A 59 31.65 -7.36 -0.50
CA PRO A 59 32.61 -7.71 -1.53
C PRO A 59 31.90 -8.02 -2.85
N LEU A 60 32.63 -7.85 -3.96
CA LEU A 60 32.16 -8.29 -5.27
C LEU A 60 31.81 -9.78 -5.22
N SER A 61 30.61 -10.12 -5.67
CA SER A 61 30.15 -11.50 -5.76
C SER A 61 30.50 -12.08 -7.13
N GLU A 62 30.84 -13.37 -7.19
CA GLU A 62 31.14 -14.05 -8.46
C GLU A 62 29.89 -14.16 -9.34
N THR A 63 28.73 -14.38 -8.71
CA THR A 63 27.43 -14.40 -9.38
C THR A 63 26.40 -13.50 -8.70
N PRO A 64 25.29 -13.14 -9.39
CA PRO A 64 24.18 -12.45 -8.74
C PRO A 64 23.53 -13.25 -7.61
N ALA A 65 23.52 -14.58 -7.71
CA ALA A 65 22.97 -15.46 -6.67
C ALA A 65 23.78 -15.34 -5.38
N ASP A 66 25.11 -15.35 -5.47
CA ASP A 66 25.99 -15.20 -4.30
C ASP A 66 25.83 -13.81 -3.66
N GLY A 67 25.68 -12.76 -4.49
CA GLY A 67 25.46 -11.40 -4.01
C GLY A 67 24.13 -11.25 -3.27
N VAL A 68 23.06 -11.84 -3.81
CA VAL A 68 21.74 -11.88 -3.18
C VAL A 68 21.77 -12.68 -1.88
N GLU A 69 22.38 -13.86 -1.86
CA GLU A 69 22.51 -14.65 -0.63
C GLU A 69 23.28 -13.89 0.45
N ALA A 70 24.41 -13.27 0.11
CA ALA A 70 25.19 -12.44 1.03
C ALA A 70 24.37 -11.25 1.56
N GLY A 71 23.59 -10.60 0.69
CA GLY A 71 22.64 -9.55 1.06
C GLY A 71 21.61 -10.04 2.06
N LEU A 72 20.94 -11.15 1.78
CA LEU A 72 19.92 -11.74 2.65
C LEU A 72 20.48 -12.17 4.01
N ARG A 73 21.70 -12.74 4.04
CA ARG A 73 22.41 -13.06 5.29
C ARG A 73 22.70 -11.81 6.13
N ARG A 74 23.11 -10.71 5.49
CA ARG A 74 23.33 -9.42 6.17
C ARG A 74 22.04 -8.84 6.75
N LEU A 75 20.92 -9.11 6.09
CA LEU A 75 19.56 -8.80 6.54
C LEU A 75 19.02 -9.78 7.62
N GLY A 76 19.85 -10.73 8.07
CA GLY A 76 19.49 -11.65 9.16
C GLY A 76 18.49 -12.74 8.75
N LEU A 77 18.44 -13.13 7.47
CA LEU A 77 17.70 -14.33 7.07
C LEU A 77 18.35 -15.60 7.62
N ASP A 78 17.51 -16.56 8.02
CA ASP A 78 17.94 -17.87 8.48
C ASP A 78 18.24 -18.84 7.32
N ASP A 79 19.07 -19.84 7.57
CA ASP A 79 19.45 -20.85 6.57
C ASP A 79 18.26 -21.62 6.00
N PRO A 80 17.21 -21.99 6.76
CA PRO A 80 16.03 -22.65 6.21
C PRO A 80 15.30 -21.79 5.17
N THR A 81 15.18 -20.49 5.38
CA THR A 81 14.54 -19.60 4.40
C THR A 81 15.43 -19.41 3.17
N LEU A 82 16.75 -19.28 3.36
CA LEU A 82 17.70 -19.23 2.24
C LEU A 82 17.66 -20.50 1.38
N ALA A 83 17.49 -21.68 1.98
CA ALA A 83 17.35 -22.94 1.25
C ALA A 83 16.07 -23.02 0.38
N THR A 84 15.11 -22.09 0.57
CA THR A 84 13.93 -21.96 -0.29
C THR A 84 14.12 -20.94 -1.41
N MET A 85 15.30 -20.34 -1.56
CA MET A 85 15.65 -19.57 -2.75
C MET A 85 15.53 -20.45 -3.99
N GLY A 86 14.68 -20.03 -4.92
CA GLY A 86 14.46 -20.67 -6.20
C GLY A 86 15.38 -20.11 -7.29
N PRO A 87 15.10 -20.46 -8.55
CA PRO A 87 15.91 -20.02 -9.68
C PRO A 87 15.82 -18.51 -9.89
N GLN A 88 16.87 -17.96 -10.50
CA GLN A 88 16.81 -16.64 -11.12
C GLN A 88 15.84 -16.70 -12.31
N VAL A 89 14.82 -15.85 -12.29
CA VAL A 89 13.77 -15.80 -13.34
C VAL A 89 13.86 -14.54 -14.19
N LEU A 90 14.65 -13.55 -13.77
CA LEU A 90 14.89 -12.32 -14.52
C LEU A 90 16.37 -11.94 -14.49
N ASP A 91 16.87 -11.47 -15.64
CA ASP A 91 18.18 -10.85 -15.79
C ASP A 91 18.08 -9.72 -16.83
N HIS A 92 18.19 -8.48 -16.39
CA HIS A 92 17.97 -7.32 -17.23
C HIS A 92 19.04 -6.26 -17.01
N PHE A 93 19.63 -5.76 -18.10
CA PHE A 93 20.57 -4.64 -18.05
C PHE A 93 19.85 -3.34 -18.42
N ALA A 94 19.81 -2.41 -17.47
CA ALA A 94 19.30 -1.07 -17.62
C ALA A 94 20.38 -0.09 -18.15
N PRO A 95 19.98 1.10 -18.64
CA PRO A 95 20.92 2.16 -18.99
C PRO A 95 21.90 2.48 -17.86
N ALA A 96 23.10 2.95 -18.21
CA ALA A 96 24.23 3.14 -17.29
C ALA A 96 24.81 1.85 -16.66
N GLY A 97 24.42 0.67 -17.15
CA GLY A 97 25.06 -0.60 -16.81
C GLY A 97 24.55 -1.26 -15.54
N VAL A 98 23.45 -0.77 -14.96
CA VAL A 98 22.80 -1.40 -13.80
C VAL A 98 22.16 -2.73 -14.24
N ARG A 99 22.40 -3.81 -13.50
CA ARG A 99 21.83 -5.12 -13.76
C ARG A 99 20.76 -5.44 -12.72
N HIS A 100 19.53 -5.64 -13.16
CA HIS A 100 18.41 -6.07 -12.35
C HIS A 100 18.24 -7.58 -12.46
N VAL A 101 18.05 -8.25 -11.32
CA VAL A 101 17.77 -9.69 -11.26
C VAL A 101 16.59 -9.97 -10.33
N GLU A 102 15.86 -11.03 -10.63
CA GLU A 102 14.77 -11.53 -9.78
C GLU A 102 14.93 -13.02 -9.54
N PHE A 103 14.71 -13.44 -8.29
CA PHE A 103 14.66 -14.83 -7.86
C PHE A 103 13.27 -15.14 -7.31
N GLU A 104 12.72 -16.28 -7.71
CA GLU A 104 11.51 -16.81 -7.06
C GLU A 104 11.86 -17.51 -5.76
N GLN A 105 10.92 -17.58 -4.82
CA GLN A 105 11.01 -18.52 -3.71
C GLN A 105 10.30 -19.84 -4.09
N ARG A 106 10.93 -20.98 -3.79
CA ARG A 106 10.38 -22.31 -4.06
C ARG A 106 10.51 -23.24 -2.87
N LEU A 107 9.49 -24.08 -2.68
CA LEU A 107 9.53 -25.17 -1.71
C LEU A 107 8.97 -26.45 -2.34
N SER A 108 9.77 -27.52 -2.30
CA SER A 108 9.48 -28.79 -2.99
C SER A 108 9.16 -28.62 -4.49
N GLY A 109 9.87 -27.70 -5.15
CA GLY A 109 9.73 -27.39 -6.57
C GLY A 109 8.55 -26.46 -6.93
N MET A 110 7.56 -26.34 -6.04
CA MET A 110 6.42 -25.40 -6.21
C MET A 110 6.85 -23.98 -5.86
N ARG A 111 6.27 -22.98 -6.55
CA ARG A 111 6.46 -21.58 -6.20
C ARG A 111 5.81 -21.29 -4.87
N VAL A 112 6.49 -20.53 -4.01
CA VAL A 112 5.87 -19.93 -2.83
C VAL A 112 5.12 -18.68 -3.29
N GLN A 113 3.83 -18.62 -3.00
CA GLN A 113 2.96 -17.59 -3.54
C GLN A 113 3.40 -16.19 -3.09
N GLY A 114 3.73 -15.34 -4.06
CA GLY A 114 4.23 -13.98 -3.81
C GLY A 114 5.65 -13.91 -3.26
N GLY A 115 6.36 -15.03 -3.15
CA GLY A 115 7.72 -15.10 -2.64
C GLY A 115 8.75 -14.76 -3.72
N TYR A 116 9.50 -13.68 -3.53
CA TYR A 116 10.55 -13.25 -4.45
C TYR A 116 11.68 -12.48 -3.76
N VAL A 117 12.79 -12.35 -4.48
CA VAL A 117 13.86 -11.39 -4.21
C VAL A 117 14.16 -10.63 -5.49
N ARG A 118 14.24 -9.29 -5.41
CA ARG A 118 14.67 -8.43 -6.50
C ARG A 118 15.90 -7.67 -6.08
N ALA A 119 16.92 -7.70 -6.92
CA ALA A 119 18.19 -7.04 -6.65
C ALA A 119 18.62 -6.20 -7.84
N ALA A 120 19.26 -5.08 -7.55
CA ALA A 120 19.94 -4.23 -8.51
C ALA A 120 21.44 -4.23 -8.20
N PHE A 121 22.23 -4.56 -9.22
CA PHE A 121 23.68 -4.54 -9.18
C PHE A 121 24.18 -3.34 -9.97
N ALA A 122 25.14 -2.60 -9.42
CA ALA A 122 25.82 -1.53 -10.12
C ALA A 122 26.65 -2.09 -11.29
N ALA A 123 27.09 -1.20 -12.18
CA ALA A 123 27.85 -1.57 -13.38
C ALA A 123 29.19 -2.28 -13.06
N ASP A 124 29.72 -2.08 -11.85
CA ASP A 124 30.92 -2.77 -11.35
C ASP A 124 30.63 -4.16 -10.78
N GLY A 125 29.37 -4.60 -10.74
CA GLY A 125 28.95 -5.90 -10.23
C GLY A 125 28.64 -5.93 -8.73
N ARG A 126 28.70 -4.80 -8.01
CA ARG A 126 28.31 -4.77 -6.59
C ARG A 126 26.80 -4.73 -6.42
N LEU A 127 26.28 -5.45 -5.42
CA LEU A 127 24.88 -5.31 -5.00
C LEU A 127 24.66 -3.88 -4.49
N ALA A 128 23.77 -3.13 -5.14
CA ALA A 128 23.47 -1.75 -4.77
C ALA A 128 22.21 -1.67 -3.91
N HIS A 129 21.18 -2.42 -4.33
CA HIS A 129 19.88 -2.40 -3.69
C HIS A 129 19.22 -3.78 -3.80
N MET A 130 18.46 -4.16 -2.78
CA MET A 130 17.67 -5.39 -2.79
C MET A 130 16.37 -5.16 -2.04
N ILE A 131 15.30 -5.77 -2.54
CA ILE A 131 14.04 -5.94 -1.84
C ILE A 131 13.67 -7.42 -1.87
N ASP A 132 13.09 -7.91 -0.80
CA ASP A 132 12.55 -9.25 -0.74
C ASP A 132 11.11 -9.27 -0.21
N ARG A 133 10.41 -10.34 -0.56
CA ARG A 133 9.10 -10.70 0.00
C ARG A 133 9.13 -12.19 0.32
N LEU A 134 10.15 -12.65 1.03
CA LEU A 134 10.29 -14.08 1.32
C LEU A 134 9.34 -14.49 2.45
N THR A 135 8.62 -15.59 2.23
CA THR A 135 7.84 -16.23 3.28
C THR A 135 8.77 -17.00 4.21
N ARG A 136 8.77 -16.66 5.49
CA ARG A 136 9.55 -17.39 6.51
C ARG A 136 8.71 -18.53 7.06
N PHE A 137 9.13 -19.76 6.79
CA PHE A 137 8.41 -20.95 7.28
C PHE A 137 8.97 -21.41 8.62
N LYS A 138 8.11 -21.59 9.62
CA LYS A 138 8.46 -22.31 10.86
C LYS A 138 8.66 -23.81 10.62
N SER A 139 8.04 -24.33 9.56
CA SER A 139 8.22 -25.70 9.09
C SER A 139 8.05 -25.77 7.59
N THR A 140 9.04 -26.36 6.92
CA THR A 140 9.05 -26.62 5.48
C THR A 140 8.31 -27.91 5.10
N ARG A 141 7.72 -28.61 6.08
CA ARG A 141 6.92 -29.81 5.83
C ARG A 141 5.57 -29.42 5.23
N LEU A 142 5.38 -29.71 3.95
CA LEU A 142 4.13 -29.43 3.26
C LEU A 142 2.97 -30.30 3.74
N ARG A 143 1.88 -29.64 4.14
CA ARG A 143 0.59 -30.31 4.36
C ARG A 143 -0.11 -30.62 3.04
N ARG A 144 -0.70 -31.81 2.94
CA ARG A 144 -1.51 -32.22 1.79
C ARG A 144 -2.81 -31.40 1.75
N PRO A 145 -3.26 -30.97 0.55
CA PRO A 145 -4.54 -30.29 0.41
C PRO A 145 -5.71 -31.28 0.55
N LEU A 146 -6.83 -30.79 1.08
CA LEU A 146 -8.11 -31.51 1.16
C LEU A 146 -8.94 -31.37 -0.12
N ILE A 147 -8.60 -30.40 -0.96
CA ILE A 147 -9.27 -30.13 -2.24
C ILE A 147 -8.30 -30.34 -3.41
N GLY A 148 -8.84 -30.58 -4.61
CA GLY A 148 -8.09 -30.66 -5.86
C GLY A 148 -8.22 -29.41 -6.73
N GLU A 149 -7.54 -29.42 -7.87
CA GLU A 149 -7.57 -28.33 -8.86
C GLU A 149 -8.97 -28.07 -9.41
N THR A 150 -9.77 -29.13 -9.63
CA THR A 150 -11.17 -29.01 -10.06
C THR A 150 -12.02 -28.26 -9.04
N ASP A 151 -11.86 -28.57 -7.76
CA ASP A 151 -12.58 -27.89 -6.68
C ASP A 151 -12.13 -26.44 -6.57
N ALA A 152 -10.82 -26.18 -6.64
CA ALA A 152 -10.27 -24.83 -6.60
C ALA A 152 -10.82 -23.96 -7.76
N LEU A 153 -10.86 -24.49 -8.99
CA LEU A 153 -11.43 -23.77 -10.12
C LEU A 153 -12.92 -23.47 -9.92
N ALA A 154 -13.69 -24.43 -9.43
CA ALA A 154 -15.10 -24.24 -9.14
C ALA A 154 -15.33 -23.17 -8.06
N ILE A 155 -14.58 -23.23 -6.96
CA ILE A 155 -14.63 -22.26 -5.86
C ILE A 155 -14.28 -20.86 -6.37
N ALA A 156 -13.20 -20.71 -7.14
CA ALA A 156 -12.80 -19.40 -7.70
C ALA A 156 -13.88 -18.85 -8.65
N THR A 157 -14.40 -19.69 -9.54
CA THR A 157 -15.42 -19.29 -10.53
C THR A 157 -16.71 -18.85 -9.84
N ASP A 158 -17.18 -19.63 -8.86
CA ASP A 158 -18.38 -19.30 -8.09
C ASP A 158 -18.21 -18.02 -7.28
N HIS A 159 -17.03 -17.83 -6.67
CA HIS A 159 -16.74 -16.67 -5.84
C HIS A 159 -16.67 -15.37 -6.66
N VAL A 160 -16.09 -15.41 -7.86
CA VAL A 160 -15.87 -14.22 -8.69
C VAL A 160 -17.07 -13.93 -9.59
N PHE A 161 -17.67 -14.95 -10.20
CA PHE A 161 -18.68 -14.78 -11.25
C PHE A 161 -20.08 -15.28 -10.86
N GLY A 162 -20.22 -15.89 -9.69
CA GLY A 162 -21.46 -16.48 -9.20
C GLY A 162 -21.68 -17.93 -9.66
N PRO A 163 -22.64 -18.64 -9.04
CA PRO A 163 -22.80 -20.09 -9.18
C PRO A 163 -23.30 -20.55 -10.56
N THR A 164 -23.77 -19.62 -11.40
CA THR A 164 -24.25 -19.90 -12.76
C THR A 164 -23.15 -19.82 -13.81
N ALA A 165 -21.94 -19.36 -13.44
CA ALA A 165 -20.82 -19.28 -14.36
C ALA A 165 -20.33 -20.68 -14.77
N PRO A 166 -19.87 -20.86 -16.03
CA PRO A 166 -19.45 -22.16 -16.52
C PRO A 166 -18.17 -22.64 -15.81
N ARG A 167 -18.15 -23.92 -15.46
CA ARG A 167 -17.02 -24.58 -14.79
C ARG A 167 -16.35 -25.56 -15.76
N PRO A 168 -15.37 -25.11 -16.56
CA PRO A 168 -14.67 -26.00 -17.47
C PRO A 168 -13.90 -27.07 -16.69
N ALA A 169 -13.84 -28.29 -17.21
CA ALA A 169 -13.10 -29.37 -16.59
C ALA A 169 -11.59 -29.17 -16.77
N ILE A 170 -10.77 -29.64 -15.83
CA ILE A 170 -9.31 -29.71 -16.02
C ILE A 170 -9.01 -30.66 -17.18
N ALA A 171 -8.32 -30.16 -18.20
CA ALA A 171 -8.07 -30.86 -19.46
C ALA A 171 -6.60 -31.28 -19.64
N ALA A 172 -5.66 -30.51 -19.08
CA ALA A 172 -4.23 -30.79 -19.18
C ALA A 172 -3.49 -30.37 -17.90
N GLN A 173 -2.30 -30.94 -17.69
CA GLN A 173 -1.40 -30.58 -16.60
C GLN A 173 0.04 -30.52 -17.12
N ASN A 174 0.74 -29.42 -16.80
CA ASN A 174 2.16 -29.23 -17.06
C ASN A 174 2.87 -28.83 -15.76
N GLY A 175 3.58 -29.78 -15.15
CA GLY A 175 4.18 -29.60 -13.83
C GLY A 175 3.11 -29.30 -12.76
N PHE A 176 3.21 -28.13 -12.15
CA PHE A 176 2.28 -27.68 -11.09
C PHE A 176 1.09 -26.86 -11.61
N VAL A 177 1.01 -26.61 -12.93
CA VAL A 177 -0.06 -25.84 -13.55
C VAL A 177 -1.00 -26.78 -14.29
N SER A 178 -2.28 -26.74 -13.93
CA SER A 178 -3.38 -27.41 -14.63
C SER A 178 -4.12 -26.40 -15.49
N THR A 179 -4.49 -26.78 -16.70
CA THR A 179 -5.26 -25.95 -17.64
C THR A 179 -6.62 -26.58 -17.88
N ALA A 180 -7.68 -25.78 -17.78
CA ALA A 180 -9.04 -26.21 -18.02
C ALA A 180 -9.35 -26.34 -19.52
N SER A 181 -10.49 -26.92 -19.87
CA SER A 181 -11.01 -26.91 -21.24
C SER A 181 -11.37 -25.49 -21.65
N ASP A 182 -11.08 -25.15 -22.90
CA ASP A 182 -11.49 -23.86 -23.48
C ASP A 182 -13.02 -23.71 -23.52
N ASN A 183 -13.50 -22.48 -23.40
CA ASN A 183 -14.92 -22.14 -23.53
C ASN A 183 -15.10 -20.68 -23.97
N ALA A 184 -16.28 -20.31 -24.46
CA ALA A 184 -16.56 -18.94 -24.92
C ALA A 184 -16.78 -17.91 -23.79
N TYR A 185 -16.73 -18.34 -22.52
CA TYR A 185 -16.94 -17.44 -21.38
C TYR A 185 -15.63 -16.77 -20.95
N PHE A 186 -14.53 -17.50 -21.04
CA PHE A 186 -13.20 -17.01 -20.73
C PHE A 186 -12.43 -16.70 -22.01
N LEU A 187 -11.69 -15.59 -22.04
CA LEU A 187 -10.84 -15.19 -23.17
C LEU A 187 -9.78 -16.25 -23.48
N ARG A 188 -9.37 -17.00 -22.46
CA ARG A 188 -8.53 -18.19 -22.57
C ARG A 188 -8.93 -19.22 -21.53
N ALA A 189 -8.60 -20.47 -21.80
CA ALA A 189 -8.75 -21.57 -20.85
C ALA A 189 -8.19 -21.19 -19.45
N PRO A 190 -9.01 -21.23 -18.38
CA PRO A 190 -8.56 -20.97 -17.02
C PRO A 190 -7.40 -21.89 -16.60
N THR A 191 -6.54 -21.37 -15.71
CA THR A 191 -5.42 -22.15 -15.17
C THR A 191 -5.50 -22.26 -13.66
N VAL A 192 -5.08 -23.39 -13.11
CA VAL A 192 -4.96 -23.63 -11.67
C VAL A 192 -3.53 -24.06 -11.39
N GLU A 193 -2.78 -23.24 -10.66
CA GLU A 193 -1.42 -23.58 -10.23
C GLU A 193 -1.38 -24.01 -8.77
N ARG A 194 -0.74 -25.14 -8.49
CA ARG A 194 -0.35 -25.51 -7.13
C ARG A 194 0.80 -24.64 -6.66
N VAL A 195 0.55 -23.86 -5.62
CA VAL A 195 1.52 -22.96 -4.98
C VAL A 195 1.68 -23.33 -3.52
N VAL A 196 2.81 -22.94 -2.92
CA VAL A 196 3.02 -23.02 -1.48
C VAL A 196 2.53 -21.73 -0.84
N ILE A 197 1.71 -21.88 0.21
CA ILE A 197 1.27 -20.79 1.06
C ILE A 197 1.70 -21.07 2.51
N ALA A 198 1.82 -20.03 3.32
CA ALA A 198 1.93 -20.17 4.77
C ALA A 198 0.55 -20.05 5.41
N ASP A 199 0.25 -20.92 6.36
CA ASP A 199 -0.88 -20.72 7.27
C ASP A 199 -0.55 -19.66 8.34
N LYS A 200 -1.53 -19.34 9.20
CA LYS A 200 -1.36 -18.32 10.26
C LYS A 200 -0.30 -18.68 11.31
N LEU A 201 0.16 -19.93 11.32
CA LEU A 201 1.18 -20.43 12.23
C LEU A 201 2.56 -20.50 11.55
N GLY A 202 2.68 -20.03 10.31
CA GLY A 202 3.91 -20.10 9.52
C GLY A 202 4.23 -21.51 9.03
N GLN A 203 3.24 -22.41 8.97
CA GLN A 203 3.43 -23.73 8.38
C GLN A 203 3.15 -23.72 6.89
N ALA A 204 4.02 -24.38 6.12
CA ALA A 204 3.85 -24.51 4.68
C ALA A 204 2.69 -25.47 4.34
N SER A 205 1.78 -25.04 3.47
CA SER A 205 0.74 -25.88 2.88
C SER A 205 0.63 -25.65 1.38
N VAL A 206 0.05 -26.63 0.68
CA VAL A 206 -0.29 -26.47 -0.73
C VAL A 206 -1.61 -25.70 -0.84
N GLY A 207 -1.58 -24.60 -1.59
CA GLY A 207 -2.74 -23.86 -2.05
C GLY A 207 -2.84 -23.86 -3.58
N PHE A 208 -3.82 -23.12 -4.09
CA PHE A 208 -4.12 -23.05 -5.51
C PHE A 208 -4.25 -21.59 -5.94
N LEU A 209 -3.45 -21.17 -6.91
CA LEU A 209 -3.62 -19.89 -7.60
C LEU A 209 -4.43 -20.14 -8.88
N VAL A 210 -5.66 -19.66 -8.91
CA VAL A 210 -6.57 -19.81 -10.04
C VAL A 210 -6.58 -18.52 -10.85
N GLU A 211 -6.28 -18.63 -12.15
CA GLU A 211 -6.42 -17.53 -13.10
C GLU A 211 -7.67 -17.73 -13.96
N THR A 212 -8.52 -16.70 -14.00
CA THR A 212 -9.71 -16.63 -14.85
C THR A 212 -9.72 -15.29 -15.58
N TRP A 213 -9.94 -15.29 -16.88
CA TRP A 213 -10.02 -14.07 -17.68
C TRP A 213 -11.32 -14.05 -18.47
N ARG A 214 -12.29 -13.23 -18.05
CA ARG A 214 -13.61 -13.18 -18.70
C ARG A 214 -13.53 -12.37 -20.00
N ASP A 215 -14.09 -12.93 -21.07
CA ASP A 215 -14.06 -12.33 -22.41
C ASP A 215 -14.95 -11.08 -22.50
N SER A 216 -16.18 -11.16 -21.99
CA SER A 216 -17.22 -10.13 -22.17
C SER A 216 -16.85 -8.72 -21.69
N ASP A 217 -15.96 -8.62 -20.72
CA ASP A 217 -15.56 -7.36 -20.09
C ASP A 217 -14.05 -7.28 -19.81
N ASN A 218 -13.28 -8.20 -20.38
CA ASN A 218 -11.82 -8.23 -20.27
C ASN A 218 -11.29 -8.26 -18.82
N MET A 219 -12.04 -8.82 -17.87
CA MET A 219 -11.61 -8.88 -16.46
C MET A 219 -10.78 -10.13 -16.16
N LEU A 220 -9.49 -9.92 -15.87
CA LEU A 220 -8.53 -10.94 -15.43
C LEU A 220 -8.48 -10.99 -13.90
N TYR A 221 -8.61 -12.17 -13.33
CA TYR A 221 -8.54 -12.42 -11.89
C TYR A 221 -7.52 -13.49 -11.53
N HIS A 222 -6.80 -13.27 -10.43
CA HIS A 222 -5.95 -14.23 -9.74
C HIS A 222 -6.57 -14.51 -8.36
N THR A 223 -7.14 -15.69 -8.18
CA THR A 223 -7.80 -16.10 -6.93
C THR A 223 -6.94 -17.12 -6.20
N LEU A 224 -6.49 -16.80 -4.98
CA LEU A 224 -5.73 -17.70 -4.14
C LEU A 224 -6.65 -18.48 -3.21
N ILE A 225 -6.56 -19.80 -3.24
CA ILE A 225 -7.38 -20.71 -2.43
C ILE A 225 -6.45 -21.57 -1.57
N ASP A 226 -6.79 -21.74 -0.29
CA ASP A 226 -5.98 -22.57 0.60
C ASP A 226 -6.27 -24.07 0.47
N SER A 227 -5.52 -24.85 1.23
CA SER A 227 -5.59 -26.32 1.26
C SER A 227 -6.97 -26.88 1.61
N VAL A 228 -7.88 -26.10 2.19
CA VAL A 228 -9.22 -26.56 2.60
C VAL A 228 -10.34 -25.93 1.77
N GLY A 229 -10.00 -25.20 0.70
CA GLY A 229 -10.98 -24.57 -0.18
C GLY A 229 -11.45 -23.18 0.28
N LYS A 230 -10.78 -22.57 1.26
CA LYS A 230 -11.11 -21.19 1.64
C LYS A 230 -10.36 -20.21 0.71
N VAL A 231 -11.10 -19.30 0.10
CA VAL A 231 -10.54 -18.17 -0.65
C VAL A 231 -9.73 -17.28 0.30
N ARG A 232 -8.45 -17.06 -0.03
CA ARG A 232 -7.51 -16.26 0.74
C ARG A 232 -7.39 -14.85 0.20
N SER A 233 -7.40 -14.71 -1.12
CA SER A 233 -7.37 -13.40 -1.80
C SER A 233 -7.93 -13.53 -3.21
N VAL A 234 -8.48 -12.43 -3.72
CA VAL A 234 -8.87 -12.26 -5.12
C VAL A 234 -8.19 -10.98 -5.61
N GLU A 235 -7.30 -11.11 -6.58
CA GLU A 235 -6.61 -9.99 -7.21
C GLU A 235 -7.18 -9.79 -8.62
N GLN A 236 -7.77 -8.63 -8.88
CA GLN A 236 -8.13 -8.24 -10.23
C GLN A 236 -6.91 -7.62 -10.92
N ARG A 237 -6.58 -8.12 -12.12
CA ARG A 237 -5.40 -7.70 -12.89
C ARG A 237 -5.73 -6.89 -14.15
N THR A 238 -6.99 -6.49 -14.30
CA THR A 238 -7.42 -5.51 -15.32
C THR A 238 -7.76 -4.20 -14.64
N ALA A 239 -6.95 -3.17 -14.89
CA ALA A 239 -7.25 -1.79 -14.57
C ALA A 239 -8.24 -1.22 -15.60
N SER A 240 -9.24 -0.46 -15.16
CA SER A 240 -10.23 0.19 -16.02
C SER A 240 -10.30 1.71 -15.84
N ASP A 241 -9.46 2.25 -14.97
CA ASP A 241 -9.28 3.66 -14.66
C ASP A 241 -7.80 4.07 -14.72
N SER A 242 -7.57 5.36 -14.93
CA SER A 242 -6.23 5.95 -14.94
C SER A 242 -6.23 7.35 -14.35
N TYR A 243 -5.10 7.73 -13.75
CA TYR A 243 -4.93 8.97 -13.00
C TYR A 243 -3.62 9.62 -13.40
N ARG A 244 -3.66 10.87 -13.87
CA ARG A 244 -2.48 11.74 -14.05
C ARG A 244 -2.18 12.55 -12.78
N VAL A 245 -1.28 12.07 -11.93
CA VAL A 245 -1.13 12.57 -10.55
C VAL A 245 0.32 12.90 -10.22
N PHE A 246 0.52 13.70 -9.19
CA PHE A 246 1.81 13.82 -8.52
C PHE A 246 1.93 12.67 -7.51
N LEU A 247 2.98 11.85 -7.60
CA LEU A 247 3.14 10.71 -6.67
C LEU A 247 3.42 11.17 -5.24
N ILE A 248 4.19 12.26 -5.10
CA ILE A 248 4.49 12.91 -3.82
C ILE A 248 3.88 14.32 -3.89
N HIS A 249 4.57 15.27 -4.53
CA HIS A 249 4.09 16.62 -4.78
C HIS A 249 4.84 17.27 -5.96
N PRO A 250 4.40 18.43 -6.48
CA PRO A 250 5.01 19.05 -7.67
C PRO A 250 6.47 19.51 -7.51
N GLY A 251 6.92 19.80 -6.29
CA GLY A 251 8.33 20.11 -6.00
C GLY A 251 9.32 18.95 -6.18
N VAL A 252 8.88 17.69 -6.12
CA VAL A 252 9.75 16.50 -6.28
C VAL A 252 9.74 15.97 -7.72
N GLY A 253 8.58 16.02 -8.40
CA GLY A 253 8.45 15.51 -9.75
C GLY A 253 7.18 15.99 -10.47
N GLY A 254 7.15 15.83 -11.79
CA GLY A 254 5.98 16.14 -12.61
C GLY A 254 4.87 15.10 -12.46
N GLN A 255 3.69 15.39 -13.04
CA GLN A 255 2.60 14.40 -13.07
C GLN A 255 2.99 13.17 -13.88
N VAL A 256 2.60 12.00 -13.39
CA VAL A 256 2.73 10.71 -14.08
C VAL A 256 1.35 10.09 -14.26
N ILE A 257 1.18 9.25 -15.29
CA ILE A 257 -0.05 8.48 -15.47
C ILE A 257 0.13 7.13 -14.78
N VAL A 258 -0.78 6.83 -13.86
CA VAL A 258 -0.86 5.54 -13.18
C VAL A 258 -2.23 4.92 -13.44
N ASN A 259 -2.26 3.59 -13.51
CA ASN A 259 -3.50 2.85 -13.66
C ASN A 259 -4.06 2.52 -12.26
N GLY A 260 -5.38 2.66 -12.08
CA GLY A 260 -6.05 2.28 -10.85
C GLY A 260 -6.32 0.76 -10.79
N PRO A 261 -6.68 0.22 -9.61
CA PRO A 261 -6.87 -1.22 -9.43
C PRO A 261 -8.21 -1.77 -9.94
N ASN A 262 -9.19 -0.94 -10.37
CA ASN A 262 -10.45 -1.25 -11.09
C ASN A 262 -11.67 -0.39 -10.62
N THR A 263 -12.75 -0.41 -11.43
CA THR A 263 -14.00 0.33 -11.32
C THR A 263 -15.23 -0.58 -11.42
N SER A 264 -16.25 -0.32 -10.59
CA SER A 264 -17.67 -0.18 -10.99
C SER A 264 -18.70 -0.62 -9.95
N THR A 265 -18.34 -1.36 -8.89
CA THR A 265 -19.28 -1.59 -7.78
C THR A 265 -18.56 -1.75 -6.43
N CYS A 266 -19.00 -0.98 -5.43
CA CYS A 266 -18.61 -1.16 -4.03
C CYS A 266 -19.36 -2.38 -3.43
N THR A 267 -19.12 -3.56 -3.98
CA THR A 267 -19.72 -4.82 -3.51
C THR A 267 -18.72 -5.60 -2.67
N GLY A 268 -19.20 -6.14 -1.55
CA GLY A 268 -18.41 -6.62 -0.41
C GLY A 268 -17.37 -7.72 -0.69
N GLY A 269 -16.21 -7.35 -1.18
CA GLY A 269 -15.04 -8.21 -1.35
C GLY A 269 -13.74 -7.45 -1.11
N SER A 270 -12.67 -8.19 -0.79
CA SER A 270 -11.35 -7.72 -0.34
C SER A 270 -10.42 -7.18 -1.44
N ALA A 271 -10.95 -6.81 -2.61
CA ALA A 271 -10.16 -6.19 -3.66
C ALA A 271 -10.23 -4.66 -3.50
N PRO A 272 -9.10 -3.93 -3.47
CA PRO A 272 -9.12 -2.47 -3.45
C PRO A 272 -9.76 -1.99 -4.76
N ARG A 273 -10.98 -1.48 -4.66
CA ARG A 273 -11.68 -0.83 -5.78
C ARG A 273 -11.76 0.65 -5.44
N TRP A 274 -11.30 1.48 -6.36
CA TRP A 274 -11.29 2.91 -6.09
C TRP A 274 -12.60 3.54 -6.51
N LEU A 275 -13.04 3.39 -7.76
CA LEU A 275 -14.28 4.00 -8.23
C LEU A 275 -15.54 3.18 -7.91
N ASN A 276 -16.60 3.89 -7.51
CA ASN A 276 -17.92 3.31 -7.34
C ASN A 276 -18.71 3.17 -8.66
N SER A 277 -18.31 3.89 -9.71
CA SER A 277 -18.83 3.81 -11.08
C SER A 277 -17.83 4.44 -12.06
N LEU A 278 -17.90 4.10 -13.35
CA LEU A 278 -17.01 4.68 -14.37
C LEU A 278 -17.37 6.12 -14.76
N THR A 279 -18.65 6.50 -14.61
CA THR A 279 -19.12 7.84 -14.92
C THR A 279 -19.00 8.73 -13.69
N GLN A 280 -18.07 9.66 -13.72
CA GLN A 280 -17.76 10.57 -12.62
C GLN A 280 -17.78 12.02 -13.10
N ASN A 281 -17.59 12.96 -12.18
CA ASN A 281 -17.46 14.38 -12.47
C ASN A 281 -16.07 14.87 -12.02
N THR A 282 -15.43 15.74 -12.80
CA THR A 282 -14.08 16.26 -12.45
C THR A 282 -14.04 17.07 -11.15
N ASN A 283 -15.17 17.58 -10.67
CA ASN A 283 -15.28 18.28 -9.39
C ASN A 283 -15.73 17.35 -8.24
N ASN A 284 -16.10 16.09 -8.53
CA ASN A 284 -16.57 15.12 -7.55
C ASN A 284 -16.34 13.70 -8.07
N ILE A 285 -15.28 13.06 -7.57
CA ILE A 285 -14.94 11.68 -7.86
C ILE A 285 -15.32 10.83 -6.65
N SER A 286 -16.29 9.95 -6.85
CA SER A 286 -16.84 9.11 -5.79
C SER A 286 -16.31 7.68 -5.88
N GLY A 287 -15.82 7.18 -4.76
CA GLY A 287 -15.19 5.87 -4.65
C GLY A 287 -15.70 5.03 -3.50
N CYS A 288 -15.07 3.85 -3.32
CA CYS A 288 -15.40 2.96 -2.21
C CYS A 288 -14.69 3.34 -0.91
N ASN A 289 -13.54 4.02 -0.99
CA ASN A 289 -12.72 4.38 0.18
C ASN A 289 -12.74 5.90 0.46
N VAL A 290 -12.88 6.69 -0.59
CA VAL A 290 -12.93 8.16 -0.55
C VAL A 290 -13.96 8.71 -1.54
N ARG A 291 -14.58 9.82 -1.18
CA ARG A 291 -15.28 10.73 -2.08
C ARG A 291 -14.55 12.06 -2.07
N ALA A 292 -13.82 12.36 -3.15
CA ALA A 292 -13.07 13.59 -3.28
C ALA A 292 -13.89 14.62 -4.07
N TYR A 293 -14.04 15.83 -3.56
CA TYR A 293 -14.80 16.89 -4.21
C TYR A 293 -14.32 18.28 -3.81
N ARG A 294 -14.64 19.27 -4.65
CA ARG A 294 -14.39 20.68 -4.32
C ARG A 294 -15.49 21.23 -3.41
N ASP A 295 -15.11 22.01 -2.39
CA ASP A 295 -16.03 22.69 -1.47
C ASP A 295 -15.59 24.14 -1.19
N ALA A 296 -15.55 24.98 -2.22
CA ALA A 296 -15.03 26.34 -2.05
C ALA A 296 -16.01 27.31 -1.37
N ASP A 297 -17.29 26.95 -1.25
CA ASP A 297 -18.27 27.75 -0.51
C ASP A 297 -18.44 27.29 0.96
N ALA A 298 -17.66 26.30 1.38
CA ALA A 298 -17.57 25.79 2.75
C ALA A 298 -18.89 25.28 3.31
N ASN A 299 -19.73 24.70 2.44
CA ASN A 299 -21.05 24.21 2.81
C ASN A 299 -21.03 22.70 3.12
N ASN A 300 -19.88 22.04 2.99
CA ASN A 300 -19.65 20.60 3.16
C ASN A 300 -20.37 19.72 2.14
N LEU A 301 -20.62 20.24 0.95
CA LEU A 301 -21.22 19.56 -0.19
C LEU A 301 -20.36 19.82 -1.42
N PRO A 302 -20.39 18.91 -2.41
CA PRO A 302 -19.67 19.15 -3.66
C PRO A 302 -20.21 20.39 -4.38
N ASP A 303 -19.28 21.26 -4.77
CA ASP A 303 -19.57 22.36 -5.67
C ASP A 303 -20.17 21.87 -6.99
N ALA A 304 -21.10 22.66 -7.54
CA ALA A 304 -21.59 22.46 -8.89
C ALA A 304 -20.48 22.70 -9.94
N GLY A 305 -20.69 22.18 -11.15
CA GLY A 305 -19.78 22.36 -12.28
C GLY A 305 -18.98 21.10 -12.60
N GLY A 306 -17.75 21.30 -13.07
CA GLY A 306 -16.91 20.23 -13.59
C GLY A 306 -17.39 19.68 -14.94
N SER A 307 -16.71 18.63 -15.42
CA SER A 307 -17.04 17.92 -16.65
C SER A 307 -17.26 16.43 -16.37
N SER A 308 -18.11 15.80 -17.18
CA SER A 308 -18.34 14.34 -17.08
C SER A 308 -17.13 13.57 -17.60
N VAL A 309 -16.72 12.54 -16.85
CA VAL A 309 -15.70 11.56 -17.24
C VAL A 309 -16.39 10.20 -17.30
N THR A 310 -16.55 9.63 -18.49
CA THR A 310 -17.23 8.33 -18.68
C THR A 310 -16.28 7.17 -18.91
N SER A 311 -15.00 7.47 -19.16
CA SER A 311 -13.97 6.47 -19.51
C SER A 311 -13.19 5.94 -18.30
N GLY A 312 -13.40 6.49 -17.10
CA GLY A 312 -12.50 6.27 -15.97
C GLY A 312 -11.09 6.88 -16.13
N ALA A 313 -10.85 7.66 -17.20
CA ALA A 313 -9.56 8.30 -17.45
C ALA A 313 -9.54 9.73 -16.91
N PHE A 314 -9.00 9.91 -15.71
CA PHE A 314 -8.78 11.20 -15.08
C PHE A 314 -7.37 11.68 -15.43
N LEU A 315 -7.26 12.45 -16.51
CA LEU A 315 -5.97 12.83 -17.11
C LEU A 315 -5.76 14.35 -17.17
N ALA A 316 -6.37 15.10 -16.23
CA ALA A 316 -6.22 16.55 -16.16
C ALA A 316 -4.75 16.96 -15.98
N THR A 317 -4.34 18.05 -16.62
CA THR A 317 -2.95 18.53 -16.60
C THR A 317 -2.83 19.79 -15.77
N ALA A 318 -1.92 19.76 -14.81
CA ALA A 318 -1.64 20.89 -13.93
C ALA A 318 -0.94 22.01 -14.71
N THR A 319 -1.41 23.25 -14.52
CA THR A 319 -0.67 24.45 -14.92
C THR A 319 -0.32 25.23 -13.65
N LEU A 320 0.81 24.90 -13.05
CA LEU A 320 1.22 25.42 -11.73
C LEU A 320 1.58 26.92 -11.74
N THR A 321 1.73 27.53 -12.92
CA THR A 321 1.92 28.97 -13.09
C THR A 321 0.61 29.75 -13.13
N GLN A 322 -0.53 29.05 -13.10
CA GLN A 322 -1.88 29.63 -13.04
C GLN A 322 -2.49 29.41 -11.66
N ALA A 323 -3.53 30.18 -11.34
CA ALA A 323 -4.25 30.02 -10.09
C ALA A 323 -4.73 28.56 -9.90
N PRO A 324 -4.68 28.03 -8.67
CA PRO A 324 -5.19 26.69 -8.37
C PRO A 324 -6.69 26.57 -8.63
N THR A 325 -7.41 27.70 -8.65
CA THR A 325 -8.86 27.79 -8.89
C THR A 325 -9.27 27.78 -10.36
N THR A 326 -8.35 27.62 -11.32
CA THR A 326 -8.73 27.38 -12.72
C THR A 326 -9.43 26.02 -12.86
N THR A 327 -10.36 25.88 -13.80
CA THR A 327 -11.11 24.63 -14.01
C THR A 327 -10.20 23.41 -14.19
N ALA A 328 -9.08 23.55 -14.91
CA ALA A 328 -8.12 22.47 -15.10
C ALA A 328 -7.39 22.11 -13.79
N ASN A 329 -6.94 23.09 -13.02
CA ASN A 329 -6.24 22.83 -11.75
C ASN A 329 -7.17 22.30 -10.66
N ILE A 330 -8.45 22.71 -10.63
CA ILE A 330 -9.49 22.10 -9.79
C ILE A 330 -9.63 20.60 -10.10
N ALA A 331 -9.73 20.25 -11.39
CA ALA A 331 -9.84 18.84 -11.79
C ALA A 331 -8.61 18.02 -11.39
N VAL A 332 -7.41 18.60 -11.52
CA VAL A 332 -6.16 17.98 -11.02
C VAL A 332 -6.23 17.79 -9.52
N SER A 333 -6.71 18.80 -8.79
CA SER A 333 -6.76 18.79 -7.33
C SER A 333 -7.67 17.69 -6.77
N VAL A 334 -8.92 17.62 -7.25
CA VAL A 334 -9.86 16.56 -6.90
C VAL A 334 -9.30 15.17 -7.22
N GLN A 335 -8.68 15.03 -8.40
CA GLN A 335 -8.10 13.78 -8.87
C GLN A 335 -6.89 13.34 -8.03
N ASN A 336 -6.00 14.27 -7.70
CA ASN A 336 -4.83 13.98 -6.88
C ASN A 336 -5.24 13.60 -5.46
N LEU A 337 -6.20 14.33 -4.87
CA LEU A 337 -6.74 14.03 -3.55
C LEU A 337 -7.41 12.64 -3.50
N PHE A 338 -8.20 12.32 -4.54
CA PHE A 338 -8.80 11.00 -4.71
C PHE A 338 -7.73 9.89 -4.76
N TYR A 339 -6.71 10.07 -5.58
CA TYR A 339 -5.61 9.12 -5.71
C TYR A 339 -4.88 8.90 -4.38
N GLN A 340 -4.43 9.98 -3.73
CA GLN A 340 -3.65 9.89 -2.51
C GLN A 340 -4.44 9.24 -1.36
N ASN A 341 -5.73 9.57 -1.18
CA ASN A 341 -6.56 8.92 -0.18
C ASN A 341 -6.71 7.41 -0.42
N ASN A 342 -6.84 6.97 -1.67
CA ASN A 342 -6.91 5.55 -1.99
C ASN A 342 -5.56 4.83 -1.78
N ILE A 343 -4.44 5.47 -2.10
CA ILE A 343 -3.11 4.92 -1.76
C ILE A 343 -2.95 4.77 -0.25
N ALA A 344 -3.39 5.77 0.52
CA ALA A 344 -3.35 5.71 1.97
C ALA A 344 -4.20 4.55 2.51
N HIS A 345 -5.43 4.42 2.01
CA HIS A 345 -6.30 3.28 2.31
C HIS A 345 -5.60 1.94 2.02
N ASP A 346 -5.12 1.71 0.81
CA ASP A 346 -4.59 0.40 0.39
C ASP A 346 -3.31 0.01 1.13
N ARG A 347 -2.43 0.98 1.39
CA ARG A 347 -1.20 0.76 2.18
C ARG A 347 -1.53 0.42 3.63
N LEU A 348 -2.43 1.18 4.26
CA LEU A 348 -2.84 0.92 5.65
C LEU A 348 -3.64 -0.38 5.77
N TYR A 349 -4.46 -0.72 4.77
CA TYR A 349 -5.17 -1.99 4.70
C TYR A 349 -4.19 -3.17 4.74
N THR A 350 -3.13 -3.09 3.93
CA THR A 350 -2.05 -4.09 3.91
C THR A 350 -1.30 -4.14 5.25
N ALA A 351 -1.22 -3.01 5.97
CA ALA A 351 -0.63 -2.92 7.30
C ALA A 351 -1.57 -3.33 8.45
N GLY A 352 -2.82 -3.70 8.15
CA GLY A 352 -3.79 -4.22 9.14
C GLY A 352 -4.93 -3.28 9.52
N PHE A 353 -5.01 -2.07 8.97
CA PHE A 353 -6.18 -1.20 9.11
C PHE A 353 -7.30 -1.65 8.16
N THR A 354 -7.95 -2.74 8.54
CA THR A 354 -9.01 -3.39 7.77
C THR A 354 -10.39 -3.06 8.32
N GLU A 355 -11.44 -3.64 7.74
CA GLU A 355 -12.83 -3.46 8.15
C GLU A 355 -13.06 -3.76 9.63
N ALA A 356 -12.52 -4.88 10.13
CA ALA A 356 -12.61 -5.25 11.54
C ALA A 356 -11.89 -4.25 12.47
N PHE A 357 -10.91 -3.52 11.94
CA PHE A 357 -10.17 -2.46 12.61
C PHE A 357 -10.68 -1.06 12.23
N ARG A 358 -11.90 -0.98 11.70
CA ARG A 358 -12.66 0.26 11.52
C ARG A 358 -11.99 1.20 10.51
N ASN A 359 -11.57 0.65 9.38
CA ASN A 359 -11.11 1.45 8.24
C ASN A 359 -12.26 2.23 7.60
N PHE A 360 -11.95 3.00 6.55
CA PHE A 360 -12.90 3.89 5.90
C PHE A 360 -13.35 3.32 4.56
N GLN A 361 -14.55 2.72 4.51
CA GLN A 361 -15.08 2.21 3.24
C GLN A 361 -16.61 2.11 3.20
N VAL A 362 -17.17 2.17 2.00
CA VAL A 362 -18.62 2.10 1.78
C VAL A 362 -19.21 0.74 2.21
N ALA A 363 -18.52 -0.36 1.93
CA ALA A 363 -19.06 -1.70 2.18
C ALA A 363 -17.98 -2.66 2.70
N ASN A 364 -18.28 -3.35 3.81
CA ASN A 364 -17.30 -4.20 4.51
C ASN A 364 -17.38 -5.68 4.14
N GLY A 365 -18.33 -6.09 3.29
CA GLY A 365 -18.43 -7.48 2.81
C GLY A 365 -18.56 -8.56 3.90
N GLY A 366 -19.06 -8.19 5.09
CA GLY A 366 -19.16 -9.11 6.23
C GLY A 366 -17.82 -9.41 6.92
N LEU A 367 -16.76 -8.64 6.64
CA LEU A 367 -15.42 -8.82 7.20
C LEU A 367 -15.23 -8.17 8.59
N GLY A 368 -16.26 -7.48 9.12
CA GLY A 368 -16.23 -6.80 10.42
C GLY A 368 -16.46 -5.30 10.29
N GLY A 369 -16.48 -4.60 11.43
CA GLY A 369 -16.71 -3.14 11.49
C GLY A 369 -18.08 -2.69 10.95
N LEU A 370 -18.26 -1.38 10.90
CA LEU A 370 -19.41 -0.70 10.32
C LEU A 370 -18.97 0.05 9.06
N GLY A 371 -19.52 -0.32 7.90
CA GLY A 371 -19.22 0.40 6.65
C GLY A 371 -20.05 1.68 6.50
N ASN A 372 -20.10 2.20 5.27
CA ASN A 372 -20.74 3.47 4.91
C ASN A 372 -20.05 4.68 5.56
N ASP A 373 -18.73 4.61 5.69
CA ASP A 373 -17.90 5.60 6.35
C ASP A 373 -16.67 5.98 5.52
N VAL A 374 -16.90 6.08 4.22
CA VAL A 374 -15.97 6.62 3.22
C VAL A 374 -15.40 7.97 3.68
N VAL A 375 -14.12 8.25 3.39
CA VAL A 375 -13.55 9.59 3.64
C VAL A 375 -14.23 10.61 2.72
N LEU A 376 -14.80 11.67 3.29
CA LEU A 376 -15.24 12.85 2.55
C LEU A 376 -14.05 13.81 2.43
N ALA A 377 -13.40 13.83 1.26
CA ALA A 377 -12.18 14.61 1.05
C ALA A 377 -12.49 15.89 0.25
N GLU A 378 -12.50 17.01 0.95
CA GLU A 378 -12.81 18.34 0.44
C GLU A 378 -11.52 19.01 -0.02
N THR A 379 -11.46 19.36 -1.31
CA THR A 379 -10.37 20.17 -1.87
C THR A 379 -10.75 21.63 -2.01
N GLN A 380 -9.76 22.51 -1.85
CA GLN A 380 -9.91 23.95 -1.91
C GLN A 380 -11.04 24.44 -1.00
N ASP A 381 -11.13 23.83 0.17
CA ASP A 381 -12.22 24.10 1.10
C ASP A 381 -12.17 25.58 1.52
N GLY A 382 -13.31 26.27 1.39
CA GLY A 382 -13.42 27.71 1.59
C GLY A 382 -13.39 28.18 3.05
N SER A 383 -13.42 27.25 4.02
CA SER A 383 -13.47 27.57 5.44
C SER A 383 -12.12 28.02 6.02
N GLY A 384 -11.03 27.79 5.29
CA GLY A 384 -9.68 28.07 5.76
C GLY A 384 -8.65 28.29 4.65
N THR A 385 -7.44 28.67 5.07
CA THR A 385 -6.24 28.74 4.23
C THR A 385 -5.02 28.37 5.07
N ASN A 386 -3.91 27.99 4.41
CA ASN A 386 -2.61 27.72 5.04
C ASN A 386 -2.67 26.64 6.13
N ASN A 387 -3.53 25.64 5.94
CA ASN A 387 -3.69 24.51 6.85
C ASN A 387 -4.38 23.34 6.12
N ALA A 388 -4.65 22.28 6.85
CA ALA A 388 -5.64 21.25 6.52
C ALA A 388 -6.23 20.71 7.85
N ASN A 389 -7.25 19.86 7.78
CA ASN A 389 -7.71 19.14 8.96
C ASN A 389 -8.43 17.82 8.61
N PHE A 390 -8.56 16.95 9.61
CA PHE A 390 -9.29 15.69 9.50
C PHE A 390 -10.18 15.40 10.72
N ALA A 391 -11.49 15.44 10.53
CA ALA A 391 -12.47 15.07 11.55
C ALA A 391 -12.78 13.57 11.51
N THR A 392 -12.56 12.86 12.61
CA THR A 392 -12.74 11.40 12.70
C THR A 392 -13.89 11.02 13.64
N PRO A 393 -15.12 10.83 13.14
CA PRO A 393 -16.19 10.26 13.93
C PRO A 393 -16.01 8.75 14.14
N ALA A 394 -16.90 8.17 14.95
CA ALA A 394 -16.92 6.73 15.19
C ALA A 394 -17.12 5.91 13.91
N ASP A 395 -16.76 4.63 13.99
CA ASP A 395 -16.97 3.63 12.92
C ASP A 395 -18.40 3.66 12.36
N GLY A 396 -18.55 3.55 11.04
CA GLY A 396 -19.84 3.66 10.36
C GLY A 396 -20.34 5.09 10.13
N SER A 397 -19.55 6.11 10.50
CA SER A 397 -19.76 7.50 10.09
C SER A 397 -18.55 8.01 9.31
N SER A 398 -18.80 8.62 8.15
CA SER A 398 -17.76 9.17 7.29
C SER A 398 -16.92 10.23 8.00
N PRO A 399 -15.57 10.08 8.03
CA PRO A 399 -14.70 11.18 8.39
C PRO A 399 -14.65 12.23 7.28
N ARG A 400 -14.11 13.39 7.61
CA ARG A 400 -13.99 14.51 6.68
C ARG A 400 -12.56 15.05 6.71
N MET A 401 -11.94 15.10 5.55
CA MET A 401 -10.64 15.72 5.30
C MET A 401 -10.89 17.03 4.58
N GLN A 402 -10.38 18.14 5.10
CA GLN A 402 -10.52 19.46 4.50
C GLN A 402 -9.14 19.99 4.13
N MET A 403 -8.88 20.08 2.82
CA MET A 403 -7.62 20.55 2.27
C MET A 403 -7.78 22.00 1.81
N PHE A 404 -6.91 22.89 2.30
CA PHE A 404 -7.01 24.31 1.99
C PHE A 404 -5.97 24.78 0.97
N LEU A 405 -6.24 25.97 0.40
CA LEU A 405 -5.23 26.71 -0.36
C LEU A 405 -4.22 27.37 0.58
N TRP A 406 -2.97 27.40 0.14
CA TRP A 406 -1.86 28.08 0.79
C TRP A 406 -1.57 29.37 0.01
N THR A 407 -1.69 30.52 0.69
CA THR A 407 -1.75 31.86 0.08
C THR A 407 -0.38 32.42 -0.29
N ALA A 408 0.62 31.55 -0.40
CA ALA A 408 1.97 31.88 -0.83
C ALA A 408 2.64 30.62 -1.41
N PRO A 409 3.49 30.75 -2.45
CA PRO A 409 3.80 31.95 -3.25
C PRO A 409 2.61 32.38 -4.15
N ASN A 410 2.83 33.29 -5.11
CA ASN A 410 1.85 33.61 -6.16
C ASN A 410 2.20 32.86 -7.47
N PRO A 411 1.28 32.07 -8.04
CA PRO A 411 -0.06 31.76 -7.55
C PRO A 411 -0.03 30.88 -6.28
N ASP A 412 -1.11 30.97 -5.50
CA ASP A 412 -1.37 30.14 -4.32
C ASP A 412 -1.14 28.65 -4.62
N ARG A 413 -0.73 27.89 -3.61
CA ARG A 413 -0.55 26.43 -3.72
C ARG A 413 -1.76 25.70 -3.19
N ASP A 414 -2.04 24.55 -3.80
CA ASP A 414 -3.14 23.67 -3.39
C ASP A 414 -2.56 22.47 -2.63
N SER A 415 -2.89 22.34 -1.34
CA SER A 415 -2.39 21.26 -0.48
C SER A 415 -2.89 19.88 -0.90
N SER A 416 -3.94 19.80 -1.71
CA SER A 416 -4.41 18.53 -2.28
C SER A 416 -3.41 17.92 -3.28
N LEU A 417 -2.45 18.72 -3.76
CA LEU A 417 -1.35 18.27 -4.59
C LEU A 417 -0.15 17.77 -3.77
N ASP A 418 -0.20 17.92 -2.44
CA ASP A 418 0.86 17.63 -1.51
C ASP A 418 0.56 16.34 -0.74
N GLY A 419 1.17 15.24 -1.18
CA GLY A 419 0.95 13.92 -0.59
C GLY A 419 1.29 13.86 0.89
N ASP A 420 2.27 14.64 1.36
CA ASP A 420 2.69 14.65 2.76
C ASP A 420 1.56 15.17 3.65
N VAL A 421 0.94 16.29 3.25
CA VAL A 421 -0.20 16.87 3.97
C VAL A 421 -1.39 15.91 3.93
N VAL A 422 -1.72 15.34 2.76
CA VAL A 422 -2.85 14.40 2.65
C VAL A 422 -2.66 13.17 3.55
N TYR A 423 -1.46 12.61 3.60
CA TYR A 423 -1.17 11.44 4.44
C TYR A 423 -1.10 11.78 5.93
N HIS A 424 -0.61 12.97 6.29
CA HIS A 424 -0.69 13.48 7.65
C HIS A 424 -2.16 13.53 8.12
N GLU A 425 -3.03 14.16 7.33
CA GLU A 425 -4.46 14.24 7.66
C GLU A 425 -5.11 12.86 7.77
N TYR A 426 -4.81 11.94 6.85
CA TYR A 426 -5.29 10.56 6.93
C TYR A 426 -4.79 9.83 8.19
N GLY A 427 -3.57 10.17 8.65
CA GLY A 427 -2.95 9.66 9.87
C GLY A 427 -3.74 10.00 11.14
N HIS A 428 -4.40 11.15 11.18
CA HIS A 428 -5.35 11.46 12.25
C HIS A 428 -6.50 10.45 12.23
N GLY A 429 -7.09 10.20 11.06
CA GLY A 429 -8.13 9.21 10.86
C GLY A 429 -7.77 7.84 11.42
N LEU A 430 -6.61 7.33 11.04
CA LEU A 430 -6.07 6.06 11.56
C LEU A 430 -5.96 6.08 13.08
N THR A 431 -5.28 7.10 13.63
CA THR A 431 -4.97 7.16 15.07
C THR A 431 -6.25 7.22 15.91
N TRP A 432 -7.22 8.06 15.51
CA TRP A 432 -8.50 8.19 16.21
C TRP A 432 -9.38 6.94 16.08
N ARG A 433 -9.39 6.24 14.94
CA ARG A 433 -10.15 4.98 14.79
C ARG A 433 -9.58 3.85 15.65
N ILE A 434 -8.25 3.75 15.74
CA ILE A 434 -7.55 2.69 16.48
C ILE A 434 -7.52 2.95 17.97
N VAL A 435 -7.09 4.14 18.40
CA VAL A 435 -6.96 4.46 19.83
C VAL A 435 -8.31 4.81 20.43
N GLY A 436 -9.23 5.37 19.64
CA GLY A 436 -10.54 5.82 20.10
C GLY A 436 -10.44 7.15 20.85
N GLY A 437 -10.73 7.15 22.15
CA GLY A 437 -10.81 8.37 22.95
C GLY A 437 -9.45 8.84 23.48
N MET A 438 -8.91 9.89 22.89
CA MET A 438 -7.74 10.63 23.38
C MET A 438 -8.13 12.06 23.78
N SER A 439 -7.52 12.60 24.83
CA SER A 439 -7.80 13.98 25.28
C SER A 439 -6.59 14.64 25.93
N GLY A 440 -6.55 15.96 25.86
CA GLY A 440 -5.47 16.79 26.40
C GLY A 440 -4.27 16.91 25.48
N ASN A 441 -3.36 17.83 25.84
CA ASN A 441 -2.29 18.31 24.96
C ASN A 441 -1.30 17.21 24.55
N VAL A 442 -0.96 16.30 25.46
CA VAL A 442 -0.02 15.19 25.16
C VAL A 442 -0.64 14.23 24.15
N ALA A 443 -1.93 13.92 24.30
CA ALA A 443 -2.61 13.03 23.39
C ALA A 443 -2.82 13.67 22.01
N GLY A 444 -3.07 14.99 21.97
CA GLY A 444 -3.02 15.78 20.73
C GLY A 444 -1.65 15.70 20.05
N ALA A 445 -0.57 15.96 20.78
CA ALA A 445 0.79 15.88 20.24
C ALA A 445 1.17 14.48 19.73
N LEU A 446 0.66 13.42 20.36
CA LEU A 446 0.78 12.06 19.83
C LEU A 446 0.01 11.90 18.52
N GLY A 447 -1.21 12.45 18.42
CA GLY A 447 -1.97 12.49 17.17
C GLY A 447 -1.18 13.14 16.03
N GLU A 448 -0.64 14.34 16.25
CA GLU A 448 0.20 15.06 15.27
C GLU A 448 1.46 14.26 14.89
N GLY A 449 2.21 13.79 15.89
CA GLY A 449 3.46 13.07 15.63
C GLY A 449 3.26 11.73 14.92
N MET A 450 2.17 11.02 15.20
CA MET A 450 1.84 9.77 14.50
C MET A 450 1.41 10.05 13.05
N SER A 451 0.70 11.15 12.81
CA SER A 451 0.36 11.61 11.46
C SER A 451 1.59 11.92 10.63
N ASP A 452 2.56 12.65 11.18
CA ASP A 452 3.85 12.90 10.53
C ASP A 452 4.58 11.61 10.19
N VAL A 453 4.66 10.66 11.14
CA VAL A 453 5.32 9.38 10.90
C VAL A 453 4.67 8.60 9.75
N ILE A 454 3.33 8.60 9.65
CA ILE A 454 2.63 7.95 8.53
C ILE A 454 3.00 8.63 7.20
N ALA A 455 2.98 9.96 7.15
CA ALA A 455 3.38 10.70 5.96
C ALA A 455 4.82 10.38 5.55
N MET A 456 5.77 10.45 6.50
CA MET A 456 7.19 10.13 6.26
C MET A 456 7.40 8.71 5.75
N LEU A 457 6.69 7.72 6.31
CA LEU A 457 6.77 6.34 5.84
C LEU A 457 6.18 6.16 4.44
N PHE A 458 5.19 6.96 4.07
CA PHE A 458 4.52 6.83 2.78
C PHE A 458 5.28 7.54 1.65
N THR A 459 5.91 8.67 1.95
CA THR A 459 6.69 9.44 0.98
C THR A 459 8.18 9.16 1.02
N ASN A 460 8.64 8.43 2.05
CA ASN A 460 10.06 8.15 2.32
C ASN A 460 10.88 9.44 2.38
N ASN A 461 10.33 10.42 3.11
CA ASN A 461 10.83 11.77 3.27
C ASN A 461 10.72 12.19 4.74
N ASP A 462 11.66 12.96 5.25
CA ASP A 462 11.68 13.46 6.63
C ASP A 462 11.22 14.93 6.75
N ALA A 463 10.84 15.56 5.63
CA ALA A 463 10.12 16.82 5.58
C ALA A 463 8.62 16.60 5.33
N ILE A 464 7.80 17.50 5.88
CA ILE A 464 6.33 17.48 5.73
C ILE A 464 5.87 18.83 5.19
N GLY A 465 5.11 18.80 4.09
CA GLY A 465 4.40 19.96 3.55
C GLY A 465 5.29 21.01 2.90
N GLU A 466 6.51 20.67 2.49
CA GLU A 466 7.47 21.59 1.87
C GLU A 466 6.92 22.24 0.60
N TYR A 467 6.11 21.52 -0.17
CA TYR A 467 5.46 22.08 -1.34
C TYR A 467 4.40 23.09 -0.90
N SER A 468 3.48 22.73 -0.01
CA SER A 468 2.43 23.66 0.42
C SER A 468 2.99 24.90 1.12
N PHE A 469 4.01 24.71 1.97
CA PHE A 469 4.63 25.78 2.76
C PHE A 469 5.67 26.62 1.99
N ASN A 470 6.15 26.12 0.85
CA ASN A 470 7.20 26.76 0.04
C ASN A 470 8.54 26.92 0.77
N ASN A 471 9.02 25.82 1.35
CA ASN A 471 10.34 25.73 1.98
C ASN A 471 11.33 24.94 1.15
#